data_AF-A0A4Q2XJ37-F1
#
_entry.id   AF-A0A4Q2XJ37-F1
#
_cell.length_a   1.000
_cell.length_b   1.000
_cell.length_c   1.000
_cell.angle_alpha   90.00
_cell.angle_beta   90.00
_cell.angle_gamma   90.00
#
_symmetry.space_group_name_H-M   'P 1'
#
loop_
_entity.id
_entity.type
_entity.pdbx_description
1 polymer ?
#
loop_
_entity_poly.entity_id
_entity_poly.type
_entity_poly.pdbx_seq_one_letter_code
_entity_poly.pdbx_strand_id
1 'polypeptide(L)'
;NTLPLTTLINGYGPTENTTFTTCHTITRGDLNRACIPIGRPVSNTTVFLLDPSGRPVPPGIPGELHTGGDGLAIGYHRDATLTAEKFIEHPRFGRLYRTGDRCRWTTDGILDFIGRNDHQVKVRGFRIEPGEIEAVLLSHPEVSQAKVAVRGGDSGSKRILAWVQPAADASPEPSAIRHYLADILPSFMCPDAIGIVGRFPITANGKIDSRALPDPQAEQQTEKEYAPPVGETEQRLAGIWSDLLGIPEIGRNDGFFSLGGHSLIALRMFSRLSREFGRSLPLSSIISHSTVRELALLLEPDQPAPALETSGSGLLVPLSPEGSQPPLVCIQGFVAACMTCLSTSHLTSQCESSGQD
;
A
#
# COMPACT_ATOMS: atom_id res chain seq x y z
N ASN A 1 18.95 -3.45 21.21
CA ASN A 1 17.78 -4.33 21.47
C ASN A 1 16.77 -3.58 22.32
N THR A 2 15.92 -2.79 21.68
CA THR A 2 15.39 -1.53 22.23
C THR A 2 13.97 -1.59 22.79
N LEU A 3 13.32 -2.76 22.92
CA LEU A 3 11.95 -2.88 23.42
C LEU A 3 11.73 -4.16 24.26
N PRO A 4 12.22 -4.22 25.51
CA PRO A 4 12.22 -5.45 26.32
C PRO A 4 10.83 -5.89 26.83
N LEU A 5 9.81 -5.04 26.76
CA LEU A 5 8.44 -5.32 27.22
C LEU A 5 7.43 -5.35 26.06
N THR A 6 7.89 -5.43 24.81
CA THR A 6 7.01 -5.35 23.64
C THR A 6 6.84 -6.72 23.00
N THR A 7 5.58 -7.15 22.87
CA THR A 7 5.19 -8.30 22.06
C THR A 7 4.85 -7.81 20.66
N LEU A 8 5.49 -8.40 19.64
CA LEU A 8 5.14 -8.16 18.25
C LEU A 8 4.20 -9.25 17.76
N ILE A 9 3.09 -8.85 17.16
CA ILE A 9 2.08 -9.76 16.60
C ILE A 9 1.98 -9.48 15.10
N ASN A 10 2.17 -10.51 14.28
CA ASN A 10 1.88 -10.45 12.86
C ASN A 10 0.40 -10.79 12.66
N GLY A 11 -0.41 -9.79 12.31
CA GLY A 11 -1.81 -9.96 11.94
C GLY A 11 -1.98 -10.07 10.43
N TYR A 12 -2.75 -11.05 9.98
CA TYR A 12 -3.11 -11.24 8.58
C TYR A 12 -4.62 -11.35 8.45
N GLY A 13 -5.19 -10.67 7.45
CA GLY A 13 -6.57 -10.86 7.04
C GLY A 13 -6.91 -10.02 5.81
N PRO A 14 -7.74 -10.53 4.89
CA PRO A 14 -8.39 -9.69 3.89
C PRO A 14 -9.44 -8.80 4.54
N THR A 15 -9.75 -7.66 3.91
CA THR A 15 -10.83 -6.75 4.33
C THR A 15 -12.17 -7.48 4.44
N GLU A 16 -12.39 -8.42 3.52
CA GLU A 16 -13.58 -9.24 3.39
C GLU A 16 -13.79 -10.24 4.53
N ASN A 17 -12.80 -10.42 5.40
CA ASN A 17 -12.92 -11.20 6.64
C ASN A 17 -12.55 -10.37 7.89
N THR A 18 -12.89 -9.07 7.84
CA THR A 18 -12.79 -8.07 8.92
C THR A 18 -11.42 -7.98 9.60
N THR A 19 -10.53 -7.20 8.98
CA THR A 19 -9.22 -6.79 9.53
C THR A 19 -8.21 -7.92 9.69
N PHE A 20 -8.43 -8.86 10.62
CA PHE A 20 -7.51 -9.95 10.91
C PHE A 20 -8.24 -11.28 11.00
N THR A 21 -7.82 -12.22 10.16
CA THR A 21 -8.26 -13.61 10.13
C THR A 21 -7.36 -14.48 10.98
N THR A 22 -6.04 -14.25 10.93
CA THR A 22 -5.05 -15.02 11.67
C THR A 22 -4.02 -14.11 12.33
N CYS A 23 -3.49 -14.55 13.47
CA CYS A 23 -2.43 -13.85 14.18
C CYS A 23 -1.30 -14.79 14.56
N HIS A 24 -0.06 -14.29 14.50
CA HIS A 24 1.14 -14.97 14.99
C HIS A 24 1.92 -14.07 15.94
N THR A 25 2.18 -14.55 17.16
CA THR A 25 3.10 -13.87 18.07
C THR A 25 4.52 -14.11 17.60
N ILE A 26 5.20 -13.05 17.15
CA ILE A 26 6.55 -13.13 16.59
C ILE A 26 7.54 -13.44 17.71
N THR A 27 8.30 -14.52 17.53
CA THR A 27 9.37 -14.93 18.42
C THR A 27 10.74 -14.65 17.80
N ARG A 28 11.81 -14.73 18.60
CA ARG A 28 13.18 -14.62 18.07
C ARG A 28 13.51 -15.72 17.05
N GLY A 29 12.89 -16.90 17.17
CA GLY A 29 13.09 -17.99 16.22
C GLY A 29 12.54 -17.66 14.83
N ASP A 30 11.49 -16.85 14.75
CA ASP A 30 10.87 -16.48 13.47
C ASP A 30 11.75 -15.53 12.65
N LEU A 31 12.64 -14.77 13.28
CA LEU A 31 13.52 -13.81 12.60
C LEU A 31 14.53 -14.48 11.66
N ASN A 32 14.77 -15.78 11.83
CA ASN A 32 15.64 -16.57 10.96
C ASN A 32 14.90 -17.19 9.77
N ARG A 33 13.59 -16.98 9.66
CA ARG A 33 12.76 -17.53 8.58
C ARG A 33 12.74 -16.58 7.39
N ALA A 34 12.62 -17.15 6.19
CA ALA A 34 12.43 -16.37 4.97
C ALA A 34 11.13 -15.53 4.98
N CYS A 35 10.11 -15.99 5.72
CA CYS A 35 8.87 -15.25 5.93
C CYS A 35 8.34 -15.55 7.34
N ILE A 36 7.82 -14.50 7.99
CA ILE A 36 7.13 -14.61 9.29
C ILE A 36 5.76 -15.26 9.06
N PRO A 37 5.37 -16.29 9.85
CA PRO A 37 4.05 -16.90 9.72
C PRO A 37 2.91 -15.93 9.92
N ILE A 38 1.77 -16.27 9.33
CA ILE A 38 0.51 -15.58 9.58
C ILE A 38 -0.29 -16.23 10.73
N GLY A 39 0.16 -17.39 11.22
CA GLY A 39 -0.20 -17.89 12.54
C GLY A 39 -1.45 -18.75 12.56
N ARG A 40 -2.35 -18.49 13.52
CA ARG A 40 -3.57 -19.28 13.73
C ARG A 40 -4.81 -18.41 13.64
N PRO A 41 -5.99 -18.98 13.34
CA PRO A 41 -7.24 -18.23 13.25
C PRO A 41 -7.54 -17.52 14.56
N VAL A 42 -8.07 -16.31 14.47
CA VAL A 42 -8.65 -15.61 15.61
C VAL A 42 -9.96 -16.28 16.02
N SER A 43 -10.50 -15.92 17.19
CA SER A 43 -11.78 -16.44 17.68
C SER A 43 -12.89 -16.32 16.64
N ASN A 44 -13.78 -17.30 16.61
CA ASN A 44 -14.93 -17.39 15.70
C ASN A 44 -14.60 -17.30 14.20
N THR A 45 -13.34 -17.51 13.83
CA THR A 45 -12.89 -17.57 12.44
C THR A 45 -12.44 -18.98 12.10
N THR A 46 -12.85 -19.47 10.94
CA THR A 46 -12.37 -20.74 10.39
C THR A 46 -11.49 -20.49 9.17
N VAL A 47 -10.48 -21.34 9.01
CA VAL A 47 -9.52 -21.24 7.92
C VAL A 47 -9.32 -22.61 7.30
N PHE A 48 -9.49 -22.69 5.98
CA PHE A 48 -9.30 -23.90 5.20
C PHE A 48 -8.30 -23.65 4.08
N LEU A 49 -7.43 -24.62 3.83
CA LEU A 49 -6.61 -24.67 2.62
C LEU A 49 -7.22 -25.70 1.69
N LEU A 50 -7.76 -25.26 0.57
CA LEU A 50 -8.49 -26.10 -0.37
C LEU A 50 -7.68 -26.32 -1.66
N ASP A 51 -7.82 -27.50 -2.25
CA ASP A 51 -7.38 -27.81 -3.61
C ASP A 51 -8.38 -27.27 -4.66
N PRO A 52 -8.07 -27.31 -5.97
CA PRO A 52 -8.98 -26.85 -7.02
C PRO A 52 -10.33 -27.59 -7.09
N SER A 53 -10.45 -28.74 -6.43
CA SER A 53 -11.70 -29.51 -6.31
C SER A 53 -12.48 -29.19 -5.03
N GLY A 54 -12.04 -28.18 -4.25
CA GLY A 54 -12.68 -27.76 -3.01
C GLY A 54 -12.37 -28.66 -1.81
N ARG A 55 -11.39 -29.57 -1.90
CA ARG A 55 -11.08 -30.49 -0.79
C ARG A 55 -9.95 -29.94 0.08
N PRO A 56 -10.02 -30.09 1.42
CA PRO A 56 -8.93 -29.71 2.30
C PRO A 56 -7.62 -30.43 1.97
N VAL A 57 -6.52 -29.69 1.89
CA VAL A 57 -5.18 -30.26 1.74
C VAL A 57 -4.56 -30.61 3.11
N PRO A 58 -3.73 -31.66 3.21
CA PRO A 58 -3.08 -32.03 4.46
C PRO A 58 -1.97 -31.03 4.84
N PRO A 59 -1.55 -31.00 6.13
CA PRO A 59 -0.39 -30.21 6.56
C PRO A 59 0.85 -30.48 5.70
N GLY A 60 1.62 -29.43 5.42
CA GLY A 60 2.80 -29.46 4.56
C GLY A 60 2.49 -29.21 3.07
N ILE A 61 1.24 -29.39 2.63
CA ILE A 61 0.86 -29.18 1.23
C ILE A 61 0.27 -27.76 1.04
N PRO A 62 0.77 -26.99 0.07
CA PRO A 62 0.17 -25.69 -0.26
C PRO A 62 -1.25 -25.83 -0.82
N GLY A 63 -2.17 -24.96 -0.39
CA GLY A 63 -3.53 -24.84 -0.90
C GLY A 63 -3.98 -23.38 -1.00
N GLU A 64 -5.12 -23.15 -1.65
CA GLU A 64 -5.76 -21.82 -1.68
C GLU A 64 -6.48 -21.58 -0.35
N LEU A 65 -6.19 -20.43 0.25
CA LEU A 65 -6.75 -20.02 1.52
C LEU A 65 -8.20 -19.59 1.36
N HIS A 66 -9.06 -20.20 2.16
CA HIS A 66 -10.47 -19.84 2.30
C HIS A 66 -10.76 -19.56 3.77
N THR A 67 -11.56 -18.54 4.02
CA THR A 67 -11.92 -18.11 5.38
C THR A 67 -13.42 -18.21 5.59
N GLY A 68 -13.85 -18.53 6.81
CA GLY A 68 -15.25 -18.56 7.19
C GLY A 68 -15.45 -18.09 8.63
N GLY A 69 -16.71 -18.12 9.09
CA GLY A 69 -17.09 -17.70 10.43
C GLY A 69 -17.57 -16.24 10.50
N ASP A 70 -17.59 -15.70 11.71
CA ASP A 70 -18.29 -14.45 12.03
C ASP A 70 -17.63 -13.21 11.43
N GLY A 71 -16.35 -13.29 11.06
CA GLY A 71 -15.59 -12.20 10.44
C GLY A 71 -15.96 -11.94 8.98
N LEU A 72 -16.79 -12.78 8.35
CA LEU A 72 -17.11 -12.62 6.94
C LEU A 72 -17.94 -11.35 6.69
N ALA A 73 -17.49 -10.53 5.73
CA ALA A 73 -18.29 -9.44 5.21
C ALA A 73 -19.57 -9.97 4.54
N ILE A 74 -20.60 -9.11 4.51
CA ILE A 74 -21.88 -9.42 3.85
C ILE A 74 -21.68 -9.62 2.33
N GLY A 75 -20.74 -8.87 1.73
CA GLY A 75 -20.42 -8.94 0.31
C GLY A 75 -19.86 -7.61 -0.20
N TYR A 76 -19.75 -7.47 -1.51
CA TYR A 76 -19.37 -6.23 -2.18
C TYR A 76 -20.62 -5.37 -2.43
N HIS A 77 -20.54 -4.08 -2.11
CA HIS A 77 -21.67 -3.17 -2.22
C HIS A 77 -22.12 -3.02 -3.68
N ARG A 78 -23.39 -3.33 -3.96
CA ARG A 78 -24.00 -3.28 -5.32
C ARG A 78 -23.33 -4.15 -6.37
N ASP A 79 -22.53 -5.12 -5.97
CA ASP A 79 -21.91 -6.10 -6.88
C ASP A 79 -22.22 -7.53 -6.43
N ALA A 80 -23.42 -7.99 -6.78
CA ALA A 80 -23.88 -9.33 -6.44
C ALA A 80 -23.09 -10.42 -7.18
N THR A 81 -22.60 -10.12 -8.39
CA THR A 81 -21.83 -11.05 -9.21
C THR A 81 -20.47 -11.35 -8.57
N LEU A 82 -19.71 -10.31 -8.22
CA LEU A 82 -18.43 -10.47 -7.53
C LEU A 82 -18.62 -11.06 -6.13
N THR A 83 -19.71 -10.70 -5.45
CA THR A 83 -20.05 -11.30 -4.16
C THR A 83 -20.24 -12.81 -4.28
N ALA A 84 -21.03 -13.28 -5.25
CA ALA A 84 -21.23 -14.71 -5.47
C ALA A 84 -19.95 -15.44 -5.94
N GLU A 85 -19.07 -14.74 -6.67
CA GLU A 85 -17.79 -15.31 -7.09
C GLU A 85 -16.82 -15.52 -5.92
N LYS A 86 -16.72 -14.53 -5.01
CA LYS A 86 -15.74 -14.55 -3.90
C LYS A 86 -16.27 -15.17 -2.62
N PHE A 87 -17.55 -14.99 -2.32
CA PHE A 87 -18.22 -15.56 -1.14
C PHE A 87 -19.06 -16.77 -1.57
N ILE A 88 -18.41 -17.93 -1.59
CA ILE A 88 -18.97 -19.18 -2.08
C ILE A 88 -19.72 -19.92 -0.97
N GLU A 89 -20.69 -20.75 -1.34
CA GLU A 89 -21.33 -21.69 -0.44
C GLU A 89 -20.67 -23.07 -0.57
N HIS A 90 -19.86 -23.46 0.42
CA HIS A 90 -19.17 -24.74 0.43
C HIS A 90 -20.04 -25.83 1.06
N PRO A 91 -20.24 -27.00 0.42
CA PRO A 91 -21.22 -28.01 0.85
C PRO A 91 -21.00 -28.55 2.27
N ARG A 92 -19.74 -28.55 2.74
CA ARG A 92 -19.38 -29.03 4.09
C ARG A 92 -19.17 -27.91 5.12
N PHE A 93 -18.75 -26.73 4.67
CA PHE A 93 -18.20 -25.69 5.56
C PHE A 93 -19.08 -24.44 5.60
N GLY A 94 -20.16 -24.42 4.82
CA GLY A 94 -21.04 -23.27 4.68
C GLY A 94 -20.38 -22.16 3.86
N ARG A 95 -20.78 -20.92 4.13
CA ARG A 95 -20.27 -19.72 3.47
C ARG A 95 -18.78 -19.52 3.74
N LEU A 96 -17.99 -19.39 2.67
CA LEU A 96 -16.55 -19.13 2.71
C LEU A 96 -16.19 -17.95 1.81
N TYR A 97 -15.24 -17.13 2.23
CA TYR A 97 -14.56 -16.17 1.37
C TYR A 97 -13.28 -16.78 0.79
N ARG A 98 -13.15 -16.69 -0.54
CA ARG A 98 -11.99 -17.18 -1.30
C ARG A 98 -10.97 -16.04 -1.45
N THR A 99 -9.84 -16.15 -0.76
CA THR A 99 -8.91 -15.01 -0.61
C THR A 99 -8.01 -14.78 -1.82
N GLY A 100 -7.84 -15.80 -2.66
CA GLY A 100 -6.81 -15.84 -3.72
C GLY A 100 -5.38 -16.00 -3.19
N ASP A 101 -5.19 -16.14 -1.88
CA ASP A 101 -3.88 -16.37 -1.28
C ASP A 101 -3.52 -17.87 -1.26
N ARG A 102 -2.25 -18.18 -1.42
CA ARG A 102 -1.68 -19.52 -1.30
C ARG A 102 -0.92 -19.61 0.01
N CYS A 103 -1.30 -20.59 0.81
CA CYS A 103 -0.76 -20.81 2.14
C CYS A 103 -0.45 -22.28 2.36
N ARG A 104 0.21 -22.59 3.48
CA ARG A 104 0.51 -23.96 3.91
C ARG A 104 0.46 -24.07 5.43
N TRP A 105 -0.26 -25.08 5.93
CA TRP A 105 -0.17 -25.46 7.33
C TRP A 105 1.14 -26.18 7.62
N THR A 106 1.85 -25.80 8.67
CA THR A 106 2.89 -26.65 9.25
C THR A 106 2.26 -27.80 10.02
N THR A 107 3.05 -28.81 10.36
CA THR A 107 2.62 -29.92 11.24
C THR A 107 2.21 -29.43 12.63
N ASP A 108 2.74 -28.28 13.06
CA ASP A 108 2.42 -27.66 14.36
C ASP A 108 1.16 -26.79 14.31
N GLY A 109 0.41 -26.82 13.20
CA GLY A 109 -0.80 -26.04 13.02
C GLY A 109 -0.52 -24.53 13.01
N ILE A 110 0.59 -24.11 12.41
CA ILE A 110 0.92 -22.71 12.14
C ILE A 110 0.77 -22.48 10.63
N LEU A 111 0.13 -21.38 10.25
CA LEU A 111 -0.11 -21.06 8.85
C LEU A 111 1.04 -20.21 8.29
N ASP A 112 1.67 -20.73 7.24
CA ASP A 112 2.65 -20.01 6.43
C ASP A 112 1.96 -19.36 5.23
N PHE A 113 2.30 -18.10 4.96
CA PHE A 113 1.96 -17.44 3.70
C PHE A 113 3.00 -17.77 2.63
N ILE A 114 2.55 -18.19 1.44
CA ILE A 114 3.44 -18.53 0.31
C ILE A 114 3.37 -17.45 -0.77
N GLY A 115 2.19 -16.94 -1.09
CA GLY A 115 2.00 -15.95 -2.15
C GLY A 115 0.54 -15.80 -2.56
N ARG A 116 0.30 -15.27 -3.76
CA ARG A 116 -1.03 -15.13 -4.35
C ARG A 116 -1.18 -16.02 -5.57
N ASN A 117 -2.39 -16.52 -5.80
CA ASN A 117 -2.80 -17.22 -7.02
C ASN A 117 -3.23 -16.22 -8.12
N ASP A 118 -3.60 -15.00 -7.75
CA ASP A 118 -3.98 -13.94 -8.68
C ASP A 118 -2.86 -12.91 -8.91
N HIS A 119 -3.17 -11.87 -9.68
CA HIS A 119 -2.23 -10.80 -10.04
C HIS A 119 -2.19 -9.65 -9.03
N GLN A 120 -2.89 -9.74 -7.89
CA GLN A 120 -2.87 -8.66 -6.91
C GLN A 120 -1.50 -8.60 -6.23
N VAL A 121 -1.09 -7.39 -5.88
CA VAL A 121 0.26 -7.14 -5.39
C VAL A 121 0.23 -6.14 -4.24
N LYS A 122 1.03 -6.42 -3.20
CA LYS A 122 1.32 -5.43 -2.17
C LYS A 122 2.45 -4.53 -2.63
N VAL A 123 2.18 -3.24 -2.77
CA VAL A 123 3.16 -2.19 -3.09
C VAL A 123 3.06 -1.12 -2.01
N ARG A 124 4.18 -0.82 -1.35
CA ARG A 124 4.25 0.22 -0.30
C ARG A 124 3.20 0.06 0.82
N GLY A 125 2.79 -1.19 1.11
CA GLY A 125 1.77 -1.51 2.11
C GLY A 125 0.32 -1.52 1.58
N PHE A 126 0.08 -1.03 0.37
CA PHE A 126 -1.23 -1.02 -0.27
C PHE A 126 -1.47 -2.29 -1.07
N ARG A 127 -2.69 -2.82 -0.99
CA ARG A 127 -3.18 -3.87 -1.89
C ARG A 127 -3.59 -3.20 -3.19
N ILE A 128 -2.88 -3.51 -4.27
CA ILE A 128 -3.12 -2.92 -5.59
C ILE A 128 -3.54 -4.03 -6.54
N GLU A 129 -4.58 -3.75 -7.30
CA GLU A 129 -5.01 -4.57 -8.43
C GLU A 129 -4.53 -3.90 -9.73
N PRO A 130 -3.52 -4.46 -10.43
CA PRO A 130 -3.07 -3.87 -11.69
C PRO A 130 -4.20 -3.71 -12.71
N GLY A 131 -5.20 -4.60 -12.67
CA GLY A 131 -6.39 -4.53 -13.52
C GLY A 131 -7.26 -3.29 -13.31
N GLU A 132 -7.29 -2.72 -12.10
CA GLU A 132 -8.00 -1.47 -11.81
C GLU A 132 -7.34 -0.29 -12.52
N ILE A 133 -6.01 -0.22 -12.46
CA ILE A 133 -5.22 0.80 -13.17
C ILE A 133 -5.35 0.61 -14.68
N GLU A 134 -5.34 -0.65 -15.17
CA GLU A 134 -5.58 -0.98 -16.59
C GLU A 134 -6.96 -0.50 -17.05
N ALA A 135 -8.01 -0.69 -16.25
CA ALA A 135 -9.36 -0.25 -16.57
C ALA A 135 -9.46 1.28 -16.69
N VAL A 136 -8.83 2.03 -15.78
CA VAL A 136 -8.78 3.49 -15.87
C VAL A 136 -7.96 3.94 -17.08
N LEU A 137 -6.81 3.32 -17.37
CA LEU A 137 -6.03 3.60 -18.58
C LEU A 137 -6.86 3.39 -19.86
N LEU A 138 -7.63 2.31 -19.94
CA LEU A 138 -8.50 2.00 -21.09
C LEU A 138 -9.68 2.96 -21.25
N SER A 139 -10.01 3.75 -20.24
CA SER A 139 -11.00 4.83 -20.35
C SER A 139 -10.46 6.11 -20.99
N HIS A 140 -9.13 6.24 -21.13
CA HIS A 140 -8.51 7.40 -21.76
C HIS A 140 -8.75 7.36 -23.28
N PRO A 141 -9.25 8.44 -23.92
CA PRO A 141 -9.64 8.42 -25.34
C PRO A 141 -8.54 8.03 -26.32
N GLU A 142 -7.29 8.34 -25.98
CA GLU A 142 -6.12 8.08 -26.83
C GLU A 142 -5.46 6.71 -26.62
N VAL A 143 -6.02 5.86 -25.73
CA VAL A 143 -5.44 4.55 -25.39
C VAL A 143 -6.35 3.43 -25.92
N SER A 144 -5.80 2.54 -26.76
CA SER A 144 -6.54 1.38 -27.28
C SER A 144 -6.30 0.09 -26.49
N GLN A 145 -5.11 -0.05 -25.90
CA GLN A 145 -4.76 -1.18 -25.03
C GLN A 145 -3.85 -0.71 -23.90
N ALA A 146 -3.96 -1.34 -22.74
CA ALA A 146 -3.13 -1.04 -21.59
C ALA A 146 -2.67 -2.32 -20.88
N LYS A 147 -1.49 -2.27 -20.28
CA LYS A 147 -0.99 -3.31 -19.38
C LYS A 147 -0.27 -2.67 -18.21
N VAL A 148 -0.52 -3.18 -17.01
CA VAL A 148 0.17 -2.78 -15.78
C VAL A 148 0.85 -3.99 -15.17
N ALA A 149 2.09 -3.81 -14.73
CA ALA A 149 2.85 -4.83 -14.03
C ALA A 149 3.65 -4.22 -12.90
N VAL A 150 3.87 -5.01 -11.85
CA VAL A 150 4.75 -4.62 -10.76
C VAL A 150 6.08 -5.34 -10.88
N ARG A 151 7.17 -4.59 -10.96
CA ARG A 151 8.54 -5.10 -11.02
C ARG A 151 9.30 -4.73 -9.76
N GLY A 152 10.21 -5.60 -9.33
CA GLY A 152 11.18 -5.25 -8.27
C GLY A 152 12.22 -4.29 -8.83
N GLY A 153 12.50 -3.20 -8.11
CA GLY A 153 13.65 -2.34 -8.33
C GLY A 153 14.89 -2.86 -7.61
N ASP A 154 16.05 -2.26 -7.92
CA ASP A 154 17.37 -2.72 -7.46
C ASP A 154 17.53 -2.72 -5.93
N SER A 155 16.74 -1.89 -5.23
CA SER A 155 16.71 -1.80 -3.77
C SER A 155 15.73 -2.77 -3.08
N GLY A 156 15.09 -3.67 -3.82
CA GLY A 156 14.02 -4.55 -3.31
C GLY A 156 12.66 -3.86 -3.17
N SER A 157 12.56 -2.57 -3.51
CA SER A 157 11.30 -1.84 -3.58
C SER A 157 10.51 -2.25 -4.83
N LYS A 158 9.19 -2.41 -4.71
CA LYS A 158 8.32 -2.72 -5.86
C LYS A 158 7.90 -1.42 -6.55
N ARG A 159 7.96 -1.41 -7.89
CA ARG A 159 7.52 -0.32 -8.77
C ARG A 159 6.33 -0.75 -9.60
N ILE A 160 5.36 0.14 -9.80
CA ILE A 160 4.21 -0.03 -10.69
C ILE A 160 4.61 0.55 -12.04
N LEU A 161 4.57 -0.26 -13.09
CA LEU A 161 4.89 0.16 -14.45
C LEU A 161 3.66 -0.05 -15.32
N ALA A 162 3.38 0.91 -16.18
CA ALA A 162 2.29 0.84 -17.15
C ALA A 162 2.84 0.93 -18.58
N TRP A 163 2.18 0.24 -19.50
CA TRP A 163 2.40 0.35 -20.93
C TRP A 163 1.05 0.62 -21.59
N VAL A 164 1.06 1.50 -22.58
CA VAL A 164 -0.13 1.86 -23.35
C VAL A 164 0.15 1.71 -24.84
N GLN A 165 -0.85 1.25 -25.57
CA GLN A 165 -0.86 1.29 -27.02
C GLN A 165 -1.79 2.42 -27.46
N PRO A 166 -1.33 3.35 -28.32
CA PRO A 166 -2.17 4.44 -28.81
C PRO A 166 -3.42 3.93 -29.55
N ALA A 167 -4.50 4.70 -29.49
CA ALA A 167 -5.60 4.57 -30.44
C ALA A 167 -5.14 4.94 -31.87
N ALA A 168 -5.91 4.54 -32.88
CA ALA A 168 -5.61 4.91 -34.26
C ALA A 168 -5.52 6.44 -34.39
N ASP A 169 -4.46 6.92 -35.03
CA ASP A 169 -4.16 8.35 -35.24
C ASP A 169 -3.93 9.17 -33.95
N ALA A 170 -3.79 8.53 -32.79
CA ALA A 170 -3.45 9.17 -31.53
C ALA A 170 -1.94 9.12 -31.25
N SER A 171 -1.43 10.15 -30.57
CA SER A 171 -0.06 10.20 -30.07
C SER A 171 -0.08 10.66 -28.61
N PRO A 172 -0.51 9.78 -27.69
CA PRO A 172 -0.64 10.16 -26.29
C PRO A 172 0.71 10.47 -25.68
N GLU A 173 0.78 11.52 -24.88
CA GLU A 173 1.98 11.86 -24.12
C GLU A 173 1.97 11.18 -22.75
N PRO A 174 3.07 10.54 -22.28
CA PRO A 174 3.10 9.87 -20.98
C PRO A 174 2.76 10.79 -19.80
N SER A 175 3.08 12.08 -19.91
CA SER A 175 2.76 13.12 -18.92
C SER A 175 1.25 13.41 -18.84
N ALA A 176 0.57 13.48 -19.99
CA ALA A 176 -0.87 13.69 -20.07
C ALA A 176 -1.64 12.49 -19.48
N ILE A 177 -1.22 11.26 -19.80
CA ILE A 177 -1.81 10.05 -19.21
C ILE A 177 -1.61 10.03 -17.70
N ARG A 178 -0.40 10.37 -17.22
CA ARG A 178 -0.12 10.43 -15.78
C ARG A 178 -1.05 11.42 -15.07
N HIS A 179 -1.28 12.59 -15.65
CA HIS A 179 -2.18 13.60 -15.10
C HIS A 179 -3.61 13.07 -15.02
N TYR A 180 -4.11 12.49 -16.12
CA TYR A 180 -5.43 11.86 -16.16
C TYR A 180 -5.61 10.78 -15.08
N LEU A 181 -4.59 9.92 -14.88
CA LEU A 181 -4.63 8.90 -13.82
C LEU A 181 -4.69 9.52 -12.42
N ALA A 182 -3.95 10.61 -12.19
CA ALA A 182 -3.88 11.26 -10.87
C ALA A 182 -5.21 11.92 -10.45
N ASP A 183 -6.06 12.29 -11.41
CA ASP A 183 -7.39 12.86 -11.14
C ASP A 183 -8.41 11.80 -10.71
N ILE A 184 -8.17 10.52 -11.04
CA ILE A 184 -9.12 9.41 -10.83
C ILE A 184 -8.64 8.45 -9.76
N LEU A 185 -7.35 8.11 -9.77
CA LEU A 185 -6.76 7.11 -8.91
C LEU A 185 -6.08 7.74 -7.68
N PRO A 186 -6.11 7.06 -6.53
CA PRO A 186 -5.25 7.42 -5.41
C PRO A 186 -3.77 7.42 -5.82
N SER A 187 -2.98 8.35 -5.27
CA SER A 187 -1.57 8.54 -5.64
C SER A 187 -0.69 7.29 -5.48
N PHE A 188 -1.04 6.37 -4.58
CA PHE A 188 -0.29 5.12 -4.39
C PHE A 188 -0.54 4.07 -5.48
N MET A 189 -1.59 4.22 -6.30
CA MET A 189 -1.90 3.38 -7.46
C MET A 189 -1.31 3.95 -8.76
N CYS A 190 -0.94 5.22 -8.79
CA CYS A 190 -0.37 5.85 -9.97
C CYS A 190 0.95 5.16 -10.37
N PRO A 191 1.11 4.74 -11.65
CA PRO A 191 2.34 4.11 -12.13
C PRO A 191 3.57 4.99 -11.92
N ASP A 192 4.68 4.38 -11.53
CA ASP A 192 5.98 5.06 -11.42
C ASP A 192 6.48 5.48 -12.81
N ALA A 193 6.19 4.69 -13.86
CA ALA A 193 6.49 5.02 -15.25
C ALA A 193 5.45 4.48 -16.23
N ILE A 194 5.35 5.13 -17.39
CA ILE A 194 4.36 4.88 -18.44
C ILE A 194 5.10 4.82 -19.78
N GLY A 195 5.15 3.63 -20.40
CA GLY A 195 5.74 3.44 -21.72
C GLY A 195 4.68 3.41 -22.81
N ILE A 196 5.02 3.92 -23.99
CA ILE A 196 4.17 3.82 -25.18
C ILE A 196 4.73 2.71 -26.06
N VAL A 197 3.88 1.74 -26.41
CA VAL A 197 4.25 0.63 -27.28
C VAL A 197 3.41 0.67 -28.54
N GLY A 198 4.06 0.50 -29.71
CA GLY A 198 3.33 0.42 -30.98
C GLY A 198 2.46 -0.84 -31.06
N ARG A 199 2.88 -1.93 -30.41
CA ARG A 199 2.11 -3.18 -30.30
C ARG A 199 2.51 -3.98 -29.08
N PHE A 200 1.55 -4.56 -28.38
CA PHE A 200 1.85 -5.49 -27.29
C PHE A 200 2.45 -6.82 -27.80
N PRO A 201 3.55 -7.30 -27.19
CA PRO A 201 4.03 -8.66 -27.43
C PRO A 201 2.99 -9.65 -26.90
N ILE A 202 2.75 -10.71 -27.66
CA ILE A 202 1.81 -11.78 -27.31
C ILE A 202 2.54 -13.11 -27.17
N THR A 203 2.16 -13.87 -26.15
CA THR A 203 2.58 -15.26 -25.95
C THR A 203 1.97 -16.17 -27.03
N ALA A 204 2.47 -17.40 -27.15
CA ALA A 204 1.90 -18.41 -28.06
C ALA A 204 0.40 -18.70 -27.82
N ASN A 205 -0.10 -18.39 -26.61
CA ASN A 205 -1.50 -18.55 -26.23
C ASN A 205 -2.35 -17.27 -26.45
N GLY A 206 -1.82 -16.27 -27.17
CA GLY A 206 -2.53 -15.04 -27.50
C GLY A 206 -2.69 -14.04 -26.33
N LYS A 207 -2.05 -14.26 -25.19
CA LYS A 207 -2.04 -13.33 -24.04
C LYS A 207 -0.87 -12.36 -24.14
N ILE A 208 -1.04 -11.12 -23.65
CA ILE A 208 0.06 -10.15 -23.54
C ILE A 208 1.21 -10.71 -22.70
N ASP A 209 2.43 -10.70 -23.25
CA ASP A 209 3.65 -11.10 -22.54
C ASP A 209 4.25 -9.91 -21.81
N SER A 210 3.85 -9.70 -20.56
CA SER A 210 4.33 -8.59 -19.74
C SER A 210 5.83 -8.67 -19.39
N ARG A 211 6.47 -9.83 -19.55
CA ARG A 211 7.92 -9.99 -19.32
C ARG A 211 8.75 -9.52 -20.51
N ALA A 212 8.19 -9.60 -21.71
CA ALA A 212 8.83 -9.12 -22.93
C ALA A 212 8.75 -7.60 -23.13
N LEU A 213 7.96 -6.89 -22.29
CA LEU A 213 7.83 -5.44 -22.37
C LEU A 213 9.11 -4.73 -21.86
N PRO A 214 9.62 -3.70 -22.57
CA PRO A 214 10.78 -2.93 -22.15
C PRO A 214 10.51 -2.16 -20.85
N ASP A 215 11.55 -1.77 -20.11
CA ASP A 215 11.38 -0.90 -18.93
C ASP A 215 11.15 0.55 -19.38
N PRO A 216 9.96 1.14 -19.14
CA PRO A 216 9.64 2.48 -19.60
C PRO A 216 10.47 3.58 -18.92
N GLN A 217 11.09 3.32 -17.76
CA GLN A 217 11.96 4.32 -17.13
C GLN A 217 13.25 4.55 -17.91
N ALA A 218 13.80 3.53 -18.58
CA ALA A 218 15.01 3.69 -19.36
C ALA A 218 14.80 4.68 -20.54
N GLU A 219 13.62 4.63 -21.16
CA GLU A 219 13.21 5.52 -22.23
C GLU A 219 12.90 6.93 -21.69
N GLN A 220 12.19 7.05 -20.56
CA GLN A 220 11.86 8.34 -19.93
C GLN A 220 13.09 9.09 -19.38
N GLN A 221 14.15 8.37 -18.98
CA GLN A 221 15.42 8.99 -18.58
C GLN A 221 16.17 9.62 -19.75
N THR A 222 15.84 9.24 -21.00
CA THR A 222 16.54 9.76 -22.18
C THR A 222 15.97 11.11 -22.65
N GLU A 223 14.73 11.46 -22.26
CA GLU A 223 14.04 12.70 -22.70
C GLU A 223 14.01 13.84 -21.69
N LYS A 224 14.30 13.60 -20.40
CA LYS A 224 14.43 14.71 -19.45
C LYS A 224 15.75 15.42 -19.66
N GLU A 225 15.75 16.49 -20.44
CA GLU A 225 16.87 17.42 -20.51
C GLU A 225 17.18 17.91 -19.09
N TYR A 226 18.38 17.57 -18.61
CA TYR A 226 18.84 17.94 -17.28
C TYR A 226 18.84 19.46 -17.13
N ALA A 227 17.98 19.96 -16.26
CA ALA A 227 17.93 21.36 -15.87
C ALA A 227 18.52 21.49 -14.45
N PRO A 228 19.67 22.17 -14.27
CA PRO A 228 20.31 22.25 -12.96
C PRO A 228 19.46 23.05 -11.95
N PRO A 229 19.53 22.74 -10.65
CA PRO A 229 18.94 23.55 -9.58
C PRO A 229 19.34 25.02 -9.66
N VAL A 230 18.35 25.92 -9.58
CA VAL A 230 18.53 27.37 -9.66
C VAL A 230 18.31 28.03 -8.30
N GLY A 231 19.30 28.79 -7.85
CA GLY A 231 19.26 29.46 -6.55
C GLY A 231 19.62 28.55 -5.38
N GLU A 232 19.82 29.17 -4.22
CA GLU A 232 20.36 28.49 -3.05
C GLU A 232 19.41 27.43 -2.46
N THR A 233 18.10 27.71 -2.47
CA THR A 233 17.06 26.80 -1.96
C THR A 233 16.97 25.52 -2.78
N GLU A 234 16.89 25.63 -4.11
CA GLU A 234 16.84 24.45 -5.00
C GLU A 234 18.13 23.62 -4.88
N GLN A 235 19.31 24.27 -4.81
CA GLN A 235 20.60 23.59 -4.69
C GLN A 235 20.72 22.79 -3.39
N ARG A 236 20.35 23.38 -2.25
CA ARG A 236 20.34 22.67 -0.97
C ARG A 236 19.35 21.51 -0.97
N LEU A 237 18.15 21.73 -1.51
CA LEU A 237 17.13 20.69 -1.60
C LEU A 237 17.59 19.51 -2.47
N ALA A 238 18.18 19.79 -3.63
CA ALA A 238 18.75 18.77 -4.51
C ALA A 238 19.87 17.98 -3.81
N GLY A 239 20.72 18.64 -3.00
CA GLY A 239 21.73 17.98 -2.17
C GLY A 239 21.13 17.01 -1.14
N ILE A 240 20.07 17.42 -0.44
CA ILE A 240 19.35 16.54 0.50
C ILE A 240 18.77 15.32 -0.22
N TRP A 241 18.19 15.52 -1.40
CA TRP A 241 17.64 14.43 -2.19
C TRP A 241 18.73 13.49 -2.70
N SER A 242 19.87 14.03 -3.13
CA SER A 242 21.03 13.28 -3.60
C SER A 242 21.52 12.32 -2.51
N ASP A 243 21.68 12.81 -1.28
CA ASP A 243 22.04 12.01 -0.10
C ASP A 243 21.02 10.91 0.22
N LEU A 244 19.73 11.21 0.07
CA LEU A 244 18.65 10.31 0.48
C LEU A 244 18.34 9.23 -0.55
N LEU A 245 18.50 9.55 -1.84
CA LEU A 245 18.20 8.68 -2.97
C LEU A 245 19.44 8.01 -3.55
N GLY A 246 20.64 8.50 -3.23
CA GLY A 246 21.91 8.00 -3.78
C GLY A 246 22.15 8.38 -5.24
N ILE A 247 21.54 9.50 -5.69
CA ILE A 247 21.60 9.97 -7.08
C ILE A 247 22.51 11.20 -7.13
N PRO A 248 23.64 11.18 -7.86
CA PRO A 248 24.63 12.27 -7.82
C PRO A 248 24.12 13.60 -8.39
N GLU A 249 23.32 13.54 -9.46
CA GLU A 249 22.81 14.73 -10.15
C GLU A 249 21.29 14.72 -10.12
N ILE A 250 20.71 15.70 -9.43
CA ILE A 250 19.26 15.90 -9.35
C ILE A 250 18.93 17.23 -10.00
N GLY A 251 18.17 17.18 -11.08
CA GLY A 251 17.65 18.33 -11.79
C GLY A 251 16.48 18.97 -11.07
N ARG A 252 16.24 20.25 -11.34
CA ARG A 252 15.16 21.03 -10.70
C ARG A 252 13.75 20.51 -11.01
N ASN A 253 13.58 19.82 -12.14
CA ASN A 253 12.32 19.24 -12.60
C ASN A 253 12.20 17.75 -12.25
N ASP A 254 13.15 17.20 -11.49
CA ASP A 254 13.09 15.81 -11.09
C ASP A 254 12.07 15.61 -9.98
N GLY A 255 11.25 14.57 -10.15
CA GLY A 255 10.20 14.23 -9.23
C GLY A 255 10.70 13.26 -8.15
N PHE A 256 10.49 13.56 -6.87
CA PHE A 256 10.96 12.76 -5.74
C PHE A 256 10.57 11.28 -5.88
N PHE A 257 9.30 11.02 -6.17
CA PHE A 257 8.78 9.65 -6.33
C PHE A 257 9.24 8.99 -7.63
N SER A 258 9.42 9.78 -8.71
CA SER A 258 9.94 9.27 -9.98
C SER A 258 11.39 8.80 -9.87
N LEU A 259 12.17 9.42 -8.98
CA LEU A 259 13.54 9.04 -8.63
C LEU A 259 13.60 7.88 -7.61
N GLY A 260 12.47 7.24 -7.29
CA GLY A 260 12.42 6.11 -6.35
C GLY A 260 12.19 6.51 -4.89
N GLY A 261 11.89 7.79 -4.62
CA GLY A 261 11.45 8.26 -3.33
C GLY A 261 10.15 7.57 -2.88
N HIS A 262 10.02 7.30 -1.59
CA HIS A 262 8.82 6.73 -0.99
C HIS A 262 8.61 7.27 0.43
N SER A 263 7.48 6.96 1.07
CA SER A 263 7.05 7.61 2.33
C SER A 263 8.08 7.57 3.46
N LEU A 264 8.87 6.49 3.56
CA LEU A 264 9.95 6.39 4.56
C LEU A 264 11.10 7.36 4.26
N ILE A 265 11.50 7.50 3.00
CA ILE A 265 12.52 8.48 2.59
C ILE A 265 11.94 9.89 2.71
N ALA A 266 10.67 10.10 2.38
CA ALA A 266 9.98 11.38 2.57
C ALA A 266 9.94 11.81 4.05
N LEU A 267 9.75 10.87 4.99
CA LEU A 267 9.80 11.16 6.42
C LEU A 267 11.20 11.57 6.88
N ARG A 268 12.24 10.90 6.36
CA ARG A 268 13.64 11.29 6.61
C ARG A 268 13.95 12.66 6.00
N MET A 269 13.45 12.93 4.81
CA MET A 269 13.56 14.22 4.13
C MET A 269 12.89 15.31 4.95
N PHE A 270 11.64 15.11 5.39
CA PHE A 270 10.90 16.04 6.24
C PHE A 270 11.69 16.42 7.50
N SER A 271 12.28 15.44 8.19
CA SER A 271 13.14 15.69 9.36
C SER A 271 14.37 16.53 9.02
N ARG A 272 15.02 16.30 7.87
CA ARG A 272 16.17 17.09 7.41
C ARG A 272 15.78 18.50 6.99
N LEU A 273 14.69 18.66 6.23
CA LEU A 273 14.19 19.96 5.77
C LEU A 273 13.87 20.88 6.95
N SER A 274 13.17 20.34 7.96
CA SER A 274 12.87 21.11 9.17
C SER A 274 14.12 21.61 9.89
N ARG A 275 15.20 20.84 9.89
CA ARG A 275 16.47 21.20 10.53
C ARG A 275 17.28 22.20 9.71
N GLU A 276 17.30 22.06 8.40
CA GLU A 276 18.16 22.88 7.52
C GLU A 276 17.54 24.20 7.10
N PHE A 277 16.21 24.25 6.92
CA PHE A 277 15.48 25.45 6.50
C PHE A 277 14.72 26.12 7.65
N GLY A 278 14.68 25.51 8.83
CA GLY A 278 13.92 26.03 9.98
C GLY A 278 12.40 26.08 9.75
N ARG A 279 11.90 25.41 8.71
CA ARG A 279 10.49 25.38 8.31
C ARG A 279 9.95 23.96 8.32
N SER A 280 8.81 23.76 8.98
CA SER A 280 8.09 22.49 8.95
C SER A 280 7.03 22.55 7.85
N LEU A 281 7.27 21.85 6.73
CA LEU A 281 6.26 21.69 5.67
C LEU A 281 5.38 20.48 6.00
N PRO A 282 4.05 20.57 5.94
CA PRO A 282 3.22 19.40 6.15
C PRO A 282 3.59 18.32 5.13
N LEU A 283 3.56 17.04 5.53
CA LEU A 283 3.94 15.93 4.66
C LEU A 283 3.11 15.89 3.36
N SER A 284 1.86 16.38 3.40
CA SER A 284 1.02 16.57 2.22
C SER A 284 1.63 17.51 1.18
N SER A 285 2.33 18.57 1.59
CA SER A 285 3.02 19.47 0.67
C SER A 285 4.14 18.76 -0.08
N ILE A 286 4.92 17.92 0.61
CA ILE A 286 5.97 17.09 0.00
C ILE A 286 5.39 16.09 -1.03
N ILE A 287 4.21 15.53 -0.73
CA ILE A 287 3.56 14.57 -1.62
C ILE A 287 2.97 15.26 -2.86
N SER A 288 2.41 16.46 -2.68
CA SER A 288 1.71 17.21 -3.73
C SER A 288 2.66 18.00 -4.64
N HIS A 289 3.82 18.40 -4.11
CA HIS A 289 4.85 19.17 -4.84
C HIS A 289 6.01 18.24 -5.09
N SER A 290 5.92 17.53 -6.20
CA SER A 290 6.78 16.37 -6.44
C SER A 290 8.17 16.75 -6.93
N THR A 291 8.40 17.98 -7.39
CA THR A 291 9.70 18.40 -7.95
C THR A 291 10.54 19.28 -7.02
N VAL A 292 11.86 19.31 -7.24
CA VAL A 292 12.78 20.20 -6.51
C VAL A 292 12.34 21.67 -6.63
N ARG A 293 11.99 22.12 -7.83
CA ARG A 293 11.52 23.50 -8.07
C ARG A 293 10.26 23.82 -7.27
N GLU A 294 9.23 22.98 -7.35
CA GLU A 294 7.95 23.22 -6.67
C GLU A 294 8.12 23.23 -5.15
N LEU A 295 8.92 22.31 -4.61
CA LEU A 295 9.13 22.20 -3.17
C LEU A 295 10.04 23.33 -2.65
N ALA A 296 11.02 23.78 -3.44
CA ALA A 296 11.85 24.94 -3.12
C ALA A 296 11.02 26.22 -2.98
N LEU A 297 10.02 26.44 -3.84
CA LEU A 297 9.12 27.59 -3.74
C LEU A 297 8.38 27.65 -2.38
N LEU A 298 8.05 26.51 -1.79
CA LEU A 298 7.41 26.45 -0.46
C LEU A 298 8.39 26.72 0.69
N LEU A 299 9.69 26.54 0.46
CA LEU A 299 10.75 26.76 1.43
C LEU A 299 11.28 28.20 1.42
N GLU A 300 10.96 28.99 0.39
CA GLU A 300 11.43 30.37 0.26
C GLU A 300 10.94 31.28 1.41
N PRO A 301 11.81 32.16 1.98
CA PRO A 301 11.51 32.95 3.18
C PRO A 301 10.29 33.88 3.05
N ASP A 302 10.03 34.36 1.83
CA ASP A 302 8.99 35.37 1.53
C ASP A 302 7.61 34.78 1.26
N GLN A 303 7.50 33.44 1.17
CA GLN A 303 6.19 32.79 1.12
C GLN A 303 5.66 32.62 2.55
N PRO A 304 4.40 33.02 2.84
CA PRO A 304 3.78 32.69 4.11
C PRO A 304 3.83 31.17 4.26
N ALA A 305 4.44 30.69 5.35
CA ALA A 305 4.35 29.27 5.67
C ALA A 305 2.86 28.90 5.63
N PRO A 306 2.47 27.81 4.93
CA PRO A 306 1.08 27.40 4.91
C PRO A 306 0.62 27.35 6.36
N ALA A 307 -0.43 28.10 6.68
CA ALA A 307 -0.92 28.21 8.03
C ALA A 307 -1.12 26.78 8.54
N LEU A 308 -0.37 26.42 9.58
CA LEU A 308 -0.74 25.28 10.40
C LEU A 308 -2.12 25.64 10.91
N GLU A 309 -3.17 25.06 10.33
CA GLU A 309 -4.50 25.16 10.90
C GLU A 309 -4.39 24.60 12.31
N THR A 310 -4.29 25.51 13.28
CA THR A 310 -4.29 25.23 14.71
C THR A 310 -5.72 24.92 15.12
N SER A 311 -6.29 23.89 14.50
CA SER A 311 -7.44 23.17 15.02
C SER A 311 -6.90 21.88 15.67
N GLY A 312 -6.48 22.00 16.93
CA GLY A 312 -6.42 20.87 17.87
C GLY A 312 -5.37 19.76 17.65
N SER A 313 -4.33 19.96 16.83
CA SER A 313 -3.30 18.93 16.59
C SER A 313 -2.06 19.07 17.48
N GLY A 314 -2.22 18.81 18.78
CA GLY A 314 -1.13 18.17 19.51
C GLY A 314 -1.02 16.71 19.03
N LEU A 315 0.16 16.10 19.11
CA LEU A 315 0.37 14.66 18.80
C LEU A 315 -0.49 13.72 19.68
N LEU A 316 -1.25 14.28 20.62
CA LEU A 316 -2.14 13.64 21.57
C LEU A 316 -3.51 14.33 21.51
N VAL A 317 -4.53 13.59 21.13
CA VAL A 317 -5.94 14.03 21.22
C VAL A 317 -6.52 13.45 22.51
N PRO A 318 -6.87 14.28 23.52
CA PRO A 318 -7.49 13.78 24.75
C PRO A 318 -8.91 13.30 24.44
N LEU A 319 -9.17 11.99 24.60
CA LEU A 319 -10.51 11.40 24.45
C LEU A 319 -11.35 11.58 25.72
N SER A 320 -10.71 11.51 26.89
CA SER A 320 -11.27 11.91 28.18
C SER A 320 -10.15 12.58 28.98
N PRO A 321 -10.29 13.85 29.37
CA PRO A 321 -9.25 14.58 30.09
C PRO A 321 -9.15 14.19 31.58
N GLU A 322 -10.13 13.44 32.11
CA GLU A 322 -10.22 13.08 33.52
C GLU A 322 -10.32 11.55 33.70
N GLY A 323 -9.56 11.02 34.67
CA GLY A 323 -9.55 9.61 35.05
C GLY A 323 -8.57 9.32 36.19
N SER A 324 -8.92 8.37 37.07
CA SER A 324 -8.09 7.93 38.21
C SER A 324 -7.22 6.69 37.89
N GLN A 325 -7.29 6.20 36.66
CA GLN A 325 -6.60 5.01 36.17
C GLN A 325 -5.43 5.37 35.23
N PRO A 326 -4.48 4.46 34.98
CA PRO A 326 -3.40 4.68 34.03
C PRO A 326 -3.93 5.08 32.63
N PRO A 327 -3.29 6.05 31.95
CA PRO A 327 -3.77 6.54 30.66
C PRO A 327 -3.67 5.48 29.57
N LEU A 328 -4.75 5.29 28.82
CA LEU A 328 -4.77 4.48 27.60
C LEU A 328 -4.35 5.36 26.41
N VAL A 329 -3.25 5.00 25.74
CA VAL A 329 -2.78 5.70 24.54
C VAL A 329 -3.13 4.87 23.31
N CYS A 330 -4.11 5.35 22.53
CA CYS A 330 -4.46 4.77 21.24
C CYS A 330 -3.59 5.38 20.14
N ILE A 331 -2.79 4.57 19.46
CA ILE A 331 -2.03 5.00 18.27
C ILE A 331 -2.89 4.70 17.04
N GLN A 332 -3.20 5.72 16.24
CA GLN A 332 -4.03 5.55 15.05
C GLN A 332 -3.29 4.69 14.01
N GLY A 333 -3.87 3.53 13.69
CA GLY A 333 -3.49 2.73 12.52
C GLY A 333 -4.09 3.31 11.23
N PHE A 334 -3.54 2.93 10.07
CA PHE A 334 -3.80 3.52 8.75
C PHE A 334 -5.22 3.30 8.16
N VAL A 335 -6.23 3.04 8.99
CA VAL A 335 -7.63 2.96 8.56
C VAL A 335 -8.33 4.22 9.08
N ALA A 336 -8.56 5.17 8.17
CA ALA A 336 -9.39 6.33 8.46
C ALA A 336 -10.82 5.86 8.81
N ALA A 337 -11.36 6.44 9.89
CA ALA A 337 -12.73 6.33 10.39
C ALA A 337 -13.15 4.98 11.02
N CYS A 338 -12.96 4.84 12.35
CA CYS A 338 -13.92 4.08 13.19
C CYS A 338 -13.83 4.29 14.72
N MET A 339 -13.26 5.39 15.24
CA MET A 339 -13.18 5.60 16.71
C MET A 339 -14.12 6.64 17.30
N THR A 340 -14.93 7.33 16.49
CA THR A 340 -15.97 8.24 16.99
C THR A 340 -17.22 7.55 17.54
N CYS A 341 -17.30 6.22 17.51
CA CYS A 341 -18.49 5.47 17.97
C CYS A 341 -18.32 4.76 19.32
N LEU A 342 -17.23 4.99 20.06
CA LEU A 342 -17.14 4.53 21.46
C LEU A 342 -17.94 5.47 22.36
N SER A 343 -19.27 5.30 22.38
CA SER A 343 -20.09 5.88 23.44
C SER A 343 -19.67 5.25 24.77
N THR A 344 -19.40 6.10 25.75
CA THR A 344 -18.95 5.84 27.13
C THR A 344 -19.89 4.98 27.98
N SER A 345 -20.93 4.36 27.41
CA SER A 345 -21.96 3.61 28.12
C SER A 345 -21.73 2.10 28.23
N HIS A 346 -20.73 1.52 27.54
CA HIS A 346 -20.50 0.06 27.58
C HIS A 346 -19.25 -0.41 28.33
N LEU A 347 -18.32 0.48 28.67
CA LEU A 347 -17.10 0.12 29.39
C LEU A 347 -17.23 0.18 30.93
N THR A 348 -18.30 0.80 31.46
CA THR A 348 -18.56 0.83 32.90
C THR A 348 -19.29 -0.40 33.43
N SER A 349 -20.01 -1.15 32.58
CA SER A 349 -20.84 -2.28 33.06
C SER A 349 -20.08 -3.59 33.32
N GLN A 350 -18.84 -3.75 32.83
CA GLN A 350 -18.07 -4.99 33.01
C GLN A 350 -17.00 -4.94 34.12
N CYS A 351 -16.82 -3.80 34.79
CA CYS A 351 -15.88 -3.68 35.92
C CYS A 351 -16.55 -3.76 37.31
N GLU A 352 -17.88 -3.75 37.41
CA GLU A 352 -18.59 -3.82 38.70
C GLU A 352 -19.03 -5.25 39.11
N SER A 353 -18.80 -6.29 38.28
CA SER A 353 -19.30 -7.64 38.56
C SER A 353 -18.25 -8.70 38.89
N SER A 354 -16.99 -8.34 39.18
CA SER A 354 -15.94 -9.31 39.56
C SER A 354 -15.23 -8.94 40.86
N GLY A 355 -15.97 -8.37 41.80
CA GLY A 355 -15.49 -8.00 43.13
C GLY A 355 -16.52 -8.29 44.22
N GLN A 356 -16.98 -9.54 44.31
CA GLN A 356 -17.54 -10.11 45.54
C GLN A 356 -17.50 -11.65 45.44
N ASP A 357 -16.86 -12.24 46.46
CA ASP A 357 -16.61 -13.66 46.78
C ASP A 357 -15.55 -14.45 45.99
#